data_AF-A0A956ST25-F1
#
_entry.id   AF-A0A956ST25-F1
#
_cell.length_a   1.000
_cell.length_b   1.000
_cell.length_c   1.000
_cell.angle_alpha   90.00
_cell.angle_beta   90.00
_cell.angle_gamma   90.00
#
_symmetry.space_group_name_H-M   'P 1'
#
loop_
_entity.id
_entity.type
_entity.pdbx_description
1 polymer ?
#
loop_
_entity_poly.entity_id
_entity_poly.type
_entity_poly.pdbx_seq_one_letter_code
_entity_poly.pdbx_strand_id
1 'polypeptide(L)' 'MTDPLRESLTTALGAAYTIERELPGGGMSRVFVAREHALGREVVVKVLPPELSAGINRERFRR' A
#
# COMPACT_ATOMS: atom_id res chain seq x y z
N MET A 1 -11.48 10.66 -12.03
CA MET A 1 -11.53 10.96 -10.58
C MET A 1 -10.37 10.22 -9.94
N THR A 2 -9.46 10.92 -9.27
CA THR A 2 -8.31 10.31 -8.59
C THR A 2 -8.82 9.50 -7.39
N ASP A 3 -8.28 8.30 -7.18
CA ASP A 3 -8.64 7.46 -6.06
C ASP A 3 -8.03 8.02 -4.75
N PRO A 4 -8.85 8.36 -3.73
CA PRO A 4 -8.36 9.01 -2.51
C PRO A 4 -7.42 8.11 -1.70
N LEU A 5 -7.54 6.78 -1.82
CA LEU A 5 -6.64 5.86 -1.15
C LEU A 5 -5.25 5.89 -1.79
N ARG A 6 -5.17 5.96 -3.12
CA ARG A 6 -3.90 6.13 -3.84
C ARG A 6 -3.16 7.39 -3.37
N GLU A 7 -3.86 8.52 -3.20
CA GLU A 7 -3.24 9.76 -2.71
C GLU A 7 -2.73 9.62 -1.27
N SER A 8 -3.51 8.98 -0.41
CA SER A 8 -3.10 8.68 0.96
C SER A 8 -1.86 7.77 0.99
N LEU A 9 -1.76 6.78 0.10
CA LEU A 9 -0.61 5.89 0.01
C LEU A 9 0.63 6.61 -0.49
N THR A 10 0.51 7.43 -1.52
CA THR A 10 1.62 8.25 -2.02
C THR A 10 2.17 9.15 -0.92
N THR A 11 1.29 9.74 -0.10
CA THR A 11 1.69 10.57 1.03
C THR A 11 2.38 9.74 2.13
N ALA A 12 1.83 8.57 2.46
CA ALA A 12 2.35 7.73 3.54
C ALA A 12 3.70 7.06 3.20
N LEU A 13 3.89 6.65 1.95
CA LEU A 13 5.12 5.99 1.49
C LEU A 13 6.19 6.99 1.01
N GLY A 14 5.77 8.21 0.68
CA GLY A 14 6.65 9.29 0.27
C GLY A 14 7.47 8.96 -0.97
N ALA A 15 8.62 9.64 -1.12
CA ALA A 15 9.49 9.50 -2.29
C ALA A 15 10.19 8.13 -2.39
N ALA A 16 10.13 7.29 -1.35
CA ALA A 16 10.75 5.96 -1.37
C ALA A 16 9.99 4.97 -2.28
N TYR A 17 8.70 5.22 -2.53
CA TYR A 17 7.85 4.37 -3.35
C TYR A 17 7.02 5.19 -4.35
N THR A 18 6.94 4.72 -5.59
CA THR A 18 5.99 5.27 -6.59
C THR A 18 4.82 4.30 -6.77
N ILE A 19 3.59 4.75 -6.52
CA ILE A 19 2.38 3.95 -6.76
C ILE A 19 2.04 3.96 -8.26
N GLU A 20 2.10 2.79 -8.90
CA GLU A 20 1.91 2.63 -10.35
C GLU A 20 0.44 2.40 -10.70
N ARG A 21 -0.12 1.28 -10.24
CA ARG A 21 -1.49 0.84 -10.54
C ARG A 21 -2.09 0.02 -9.41
N GLU A 22 -3.41 0.02 -9.33
CA GLU A 22 -4.16 -0.94 -8.52
C GLU A 22 -4.28 -2.27 -9.26
N LEU A 23 -4.20 -3.37 -8.52
CA LEU A 23 -4.52 -4.71 -8.98
C LEU A 23 -5.88 -5.11 -8.42
N PRO A 24 -6.68 -5.90 -9.17
CA PRO A 24 -7.87 -6.53 -8.62
C PRO A 24 -7.50 -7.35 -7.38
N GLY A 25 -7.94 -6.87 -6.21
CA GLY A 25 -7.67 -7.52 -4.94
C GLY A 25 -8.52 -8.78 -4.77
N GLY A 26 -7.93 -9.83 -4.20
CA GLY A 26 -8.69 -10.96 -3.66
C GLY A 26 -9.20 -10.64 -2.24
N GLY A 27 -10.53 -10.66 -2.04
CA GLY A 27 -11.18 -10.41 -0.75
C GLY A 27 -11.44 -8.94 -0.46
N MET A 28 -11.38 -8.53 0.82
CA MET A 28 -11.71 -7.17 1.28
C MET A 28 -10.54 -6.17 1.22
N SER A 29 -9.38 -6.58 0.71
CA SER A 29 -8.16 -5.74 0.64
C SER A 29 -7.97 -5.13 -0.74
N ARG A 30 -7.40 -3.93 -0.78
CA ARG A 30 -6.94 -3.30 -2.02
C ARG A 30 -5.44 -3.54 -2.20
N VAL A 31 -5.01 -3.74 -3.43
CA VAL A 31 -3.63 -4.16 -3.73
C VAL A 31 -3.06 -3.24 -4.80
N PHE A 32 -1.89 -2.68 -4.57
CA PHE A 32 -1.23 -1.77 -5.48
C PHE A 32 0.15 -2.29 -5.87
N VAL A 33 0.54 -2.10 -7.12
CA VAL A 33 1.93 -2.20 -7.54
C VAL A 33 2.61 -0.88 -7.24
N ALA A 34 3.77 -0.95 -6.61
CA ALA A 34 4.63 0.20 -6.38
C ALA A 34 6.06 -0.11 -6.78
N ARG A 35 6.82 0.91 -7.16
CA ARG A 35 8.27 0.82 -7.38
C ARG A 35 9.00 1.30 -6.13
N GLU A 36 9.82 0.45 -5.53
CA GLU A 36 10.72 0.79 -4.43
C GLU A 36 12.03 1.34 -5.00
N HIS A 37 12.34 2.61 -4.74
CA HIS A 37 13.51 3.28 -5.31
C HIS A 37 14.83 2.82 -4.69
N ALA A 38 14.82 2.48 -3.38
CA ALA A 38 16.02 2.07 -2.66
C ALA A 38 16.67 0.80 -3.23
N LEU A 39 15.85 -0.16 -3.67
CA LEU A 39 16.31 -1.44 -4.24
C LEU A 39 16.02 -1.56 -5.72
N GLY A 40 15.39 -0.55 -6.33
CA GLY A 40 15.08 -0.52 -7.75
C GLY A 40 14.17 -1.65 -8.21
N ARG A 41 13.26 -2.15 -7.37
CA ARG A 41 12.37 -3.29 -7.67
C ARG A 41 10.89 -2.93 -7.59
N GLU A 42 10.06 -3.71 -8.26
CA GLU A 42 8.61 -3.66 -8.07
C GLU A 42 8.22 -4.42 -6.80
N VAL A 43 7.31 -3.84 -6.03
CA VAL A 43 6.76 -4.39 -4.80
C VAL A 43 5.23 -4.29 -4.82
N VAL A 44 4.58 -5.08 -3.98
CA VAL A 44 3.12 -5.04 -3.80
C VAL A 44 2.80 -4.40 -2.46
N VAL A 45 1.95 -3.38 -2.49
CA VAL A 45 1.39 -2.72 -1.30
C VAL A 45 -0.04 -3.21 -1.10
N LYS A 46 -0.26 -3.98 -0.03
CA LYS A 46 -1.60 -4.46 0.35
C LYS A 46 -2.20 -3.56 1.42
N VAL A 47 -3.31 -2.91 1.10
CA VAL A 47 -4.07 -2.10 2.05
C VAL A 47 -5.20 -2.94 2.62
N LEU A 48 -5.14 -3.12 3.94
CA LEU A 48 -6.17 -3.83 4.68
C LEU A 48 -7.26 -2.85 5.11
N PRO A 49 -8.54 -3.25 5.06
CA PRO A 49 -9.63 -2.43 5.56
C PRO A 49 -9.43 -2.16 7.06
N PRO A 50 -9.85 -0.97 7.54
CA PRO A 50 -9.64 -0.56 8.94
C PRO A 50 -10.26 -1.53 9.93
N GLU A 51 -11.34 -2.20 9.55
CA GLU A 51 -12.04 -3.25 10.30
C GLU A 51 -11.13 -4.43 10.66
N LEU A 52 -10.21 -4.80 9.76
CA LEU A 52 -9.25 -5.89 9.96
C LEU A 52 -7.99 -5.41 10.71
N SER A 53 -7.77 -4.09 10.81
CA SER A 53 -6.60 -3.53 11.50
C SER A 53 -6.66 -3.69 13.02
N ALA A 54 -7.86 -3.88 13.59
CA ALA A 54 -8.06 -4.00 15.04
C ALA A 54 -7.38 -5.24 15.67
N GLY A 55 -7.16 -6.30 14.89
CA GLY A 55 -6.43 -7.50 15.32
C GLY A 55 -4.96 -7.53 14.90
N ILE A 56 -4.51 -6.55 14.11
CA ILE A 56 -3.17 -6.55 13.54
C ILE A 56 -2.23 -5.87 14.51
N ASN A 57 -1.41 -6.70 15.12
CA ASN A 57 -0.33 -6.30 15.98
C ASN A 57 0.57 -5.36 15.10
N ARG A 58 0.65 -4.05 15.38
CA ARG A 58 1.47 -3.07 14.62
C ARG A 58 3.01 -3.18 14.67
N GLU A 59 3.67 -3.57 15.77
CA GLU A 59 5.16 -3.69 15.83
C GLU A 59 5.76 -4.77 14.91
N ARG A 60 4.95 -5.66 14.32
CA ARG A 60 5.43 -6.70 13.41
C ARG A 60 5.60 -6.16 11.99
N PHE A 61 5.08 -4.96 11.76
CA PHE A 61 5.32 -4.15 10.58
C PHE A 61 6.39 -3.15 10.95
N ARG A 62 7.61 -3.39 10.45
CA ARG A 62 8.65 -2.35 10.47
C ARG A 62 8.16 -1.18 9.60
N ARG A 63 8.23 0.03 10.15
CA ARG A 63 8.02 1.28 9.40
C ARG A 63 9.26 1.59 8.57
#